data_AF-A0A2I0IKT7-F1
#
_entry.id   AF-A0A2I0IKT7-F1
#
_cell.length_a   1.000
_cell.length_b   1.000
_cell.length_c   1.000
_cell.angle_alpha   90.00
_cell.angle_beta   90.00
_cell.angle_gamma   90.00
#
_symmetry.space_group_name_H-M   'P 1'
#
loop_
_entity.id
_entity.type
_entity.pdbx_description
1 polymer ?
#
loop_
_entity_poly.entity_id
_entity_poly.type
_entity_poly.pdbx_seq_one_letter_code
_entity_poly.pdbx_strand_id
1 'polypeptide(L)'
;MPLLKPGGILALVGAPSEVKLNPMSLIMGMRSIAGSAVGGTKMTQEMINFCAEHKIYPEIELIPIQYANEALERLEKSDVKFRFVIDIANSLN
;
A
#
# COMPACT_ATOMS: atom_id res chain seq x y z
N MET A 1 -15.28 -11.49 -9.81
CA MET A 1 -13.84 -11.28 -10.10
C MET A 1 -13.53 -11.55 -11.58
N PRO A 2 -14.16 -10.82 -12.51
CA PRO A 2 -14.04 -11.13 -13.94
C PRO A 2 -12.64 -10.88 -14.52
N LEU A 3 -11.84 -9.99 -13.92
CA LEU A 3 -10.50 -9.64 -14.38
C LEU A 3 -9.42 -10.68 -14.02
N LEU A 4 -9.68 -11.54 -13.02
CA LEU A 4 -8.76 -12.60 -12.66
C LEU A 4 -8.85 -13.75 -13.67
N LYS A 5 -7.69 -14.15 -14.20
CA LYS A 5 -7.56 -15.41 -14.96
C LYS A 5 -8.01 -16.60 -14.08
N PRO A 6 -8.41 -17.74 -14.69
CA PRO A 6 -8.61 -18.98 -13.94
C PRO A 6 -7.38 -19.32 -13.09
N GLY A 7 -7.58 -19.75 -11.83
CA GLY A 7 -6.51 -19.99 -10.86
C GLY A 7 -5.91 -18.73 -10.20
N GLY A 8 -6.38 -17.54 -10.57
CA GLY A 8 -5.82 -16.27 -10.09
C GLY A 8 -6.08 -16.00 -8.60
N ILE A 9 -5.17 -15.24 -7.99
CA ILE A 9 -5.22 -14.85 -6.58
C ILE A 9 -5.50 -13.34 -6.48
N LEU A 10 -6.51 -12.96 -5.69
CA LEU A 10 -6.68 -11.59 -5.19
C LEU A 10 -5.94 -11.44 -3.86
N ALA A 11 -4.83 -10.69 -3.85
CA ALA A 11 -4.11 -10.35 -2.62
C ALA A 11 -4.74 -9.11 -1.96
N LEU A 12 -5.32 -9.29 -0.78
CA LEU A 12 -5.90 -8.22 0.03
C LEU A 12 -4.83 -7.63 0.96
N VAL A 13 -4.51 -6.35 0.72
CA VAL A 13 -3.59 -5.54 1.54
C VAL A 13 -4.27 -4.31 2.15
N GLY A 14 -5.54 -4.07 1.80
CA GLY A 14 -6.38 -3.04 2.43
C GLY A 14 -7.20 -3.61 3.58
N ALA A 15 -7.64 -2.74 4.49
CA ALA A 15 -8.39 -3.10 5.70
C ALA A 15 -9.73 -2.36 5.81
N PRO A 16 -10.70 -2.59 4.91
CA PRO A 16 -12.06 -2.11 5.08
C PRO A 16 -12.76 -2.87 6.22
N SER A 17 -13.88 -2.33 6.72
CA SER A 17 -14.70 -3.00 7.74
C SER A 17 -15.33 -4.30 7.27
N GLU A 18 -15.65 -4.41 5.98
CA GLU A 18 -16.20 -5.62 5.36
C GLU A 18 -15.69 -5.80 3.92
N VAL A 19 -15.63 -7.05 3.46
CA VAL A 19 -15.38 -7.42 2.05
C VAL A 19 -16.50 -8.33 1.58
N LYS A 20 -17.37 -7.82 0.71
CA LYS A 20 -18.46 -8.59 0.09
C LYS A 20 -17.96 -9.37 -1.12
N LEU A 21 -18.26 -10.65 -1.19
CA LEU A 21 -17.88 -11.51 -2.33
C LEU A 21 -19.02 -12.43 -2.77
N ASN A 22 -19.13 -12.66 -4.07
CA ASN A 22 -20.03 -13.68 -4.63
C ASN A 22 -19.26 -15.02 -4.72
N PRO A 23 -19.69 -16.10 -4.03
CA PRO A 23 -19.02 -17.39 -4.04
C PRO A 23 -18.83 -17.99 -5.44
N MET A 24 -19.81 -17.83 -6.33
CA MET A 24 -19.73 -18.34 -7.70
C MET A 24 -18.58 -17.69 -8.48
N SER A 25 -18.18 -16.48 -8.11
CA SER A 25 -17.06 -15.79 -8.75
C SER A 25 -15.69 -16.41 -8.43
N LEU A 26 -15.59 -17.18 -7.35
CA LEU A 26 -14.42 -17.98 -7.01
C LEU A 26 -14.50 -19.38 -7.63
N ILE A 27 -15.67 -20.04 -7.49
CA ILE A 27 -15.91 -21.42 -7.95
C ILE A 27 -15.70 -21.54 -9.46
N MET A 28 -16.32 -20.66 -10.26
CA MET A 28 -16.32 -20.74 -11.74
C MET A 28 -14.97 -20.41 -12.40
N GLY A 29 -13.90 -20.28 -11.64
CA GLY A 29 -12.56 -20.07 -12.16
C GLY A 29 -11.44 -20.53 -11.23
N MET A 30 -11.75 -21.35 -10.22
CA MET A 30 -10.78 -21.82 -9.21
C MET A 30 -9.92 -20.69 -8.63
N ARG A 31 -10.55 -19.54 -8.33
CA ARG A 31 -9.85 -18.34 -7.85
C ARG A 31 -9.72 -18.35 -6.34
N SER A 32 -8.73 -17.63 -5.82
CA SER A 32 -8.47 -17.53 -4.38
C SER A 32 -8.35 -16.09 -3.91
N ILE A 33 -8.57 -15.88 -2.61
CA ILE A 33 -8.32 -14.63 -1.91
C ILE A 33 -7.28 -14.93 -0.83
N ALA A 34 -6.22 -14.11 -0.75
CA ALA A 34 -5.18 -14.22 0.25
C ALA A 34 -4.97 -12.86 0.93
N GLY A 35 -4.69 -12.84 2.23
CA GLY A 35 -4.38 -11.62 2.98
C GLY A 35 -2.88 -11.46 3.20
N SER A 36 -2.39 -10.22 3.25
CA SER A 36 -1.03 -9.88 3.66
C SER A 36 -1.01 -8.51 4.33
N ALA A 37 -0.34 -8.40 5.48
CA ALA A 37 -0.23 -7.14 6.22
C ALA A 37 1.15 -6.49 6.08
N VAL A 38 2.21 -7.23 6.39
CA VAL A 38 3.61 -6.79 6.28
C VAL A 38 4.53 -8.00 6.11
N GLY A 39 5.70 -7.80 5.51
CA GLY A 39 6.76 -8.81 5.44
C GLY A 39 7.64 -8.84 6.69
N GLY A 40 8.31 -9.97 6.93
CA GLY A 40 9.35 -10.07 7.97
C GLY A 40 10.63 -9.34 7.58
N THR A 41 11.53 -9.09 8.54
CA THR A 41 12.77 -8.31 8.34
C THR A 41 13.60 -8.77 7.15
N LYS A 42 13.77 -10.09 6.96
CA LYS A 42 14.52 -10.64 5.83
C LYS A 42 13.87 -10.28 4.49
N MET A 43 12.55 -10.45 4.37
CA MET A 43 11.79 -10.11 3.16
C MET A 43 11.84 -8.60 2.88
N THR A 44 11.77 -7.77 3.92
CA THR A 44 11.90 -6.32 3.79
C THR A 44 13.28 -5.93 3.26
N GLN A 45 14.35 -6.59 3.72
CA GLN A 45 15.70 -6.35 3.20
C GLN A 45 15.81 -6.74 1.72
N GLU A 46 15.25 -7.89 1.33
CA GLU A 46 15.20 -8.33 -0.07
C GLU A 46 14.43 -7.32 -0.94
N MET A 47 13.29 -6.81 -0.44
CA MET A 47 12.50 -5.77 -1.12
C MET A 47 13.27 -4.47 -1.28
N ILE A 48 13.96 -3.98 -0.24
CA ILE A 48 14.76 -2.75 -0.31
C ILE A 48 15.88 -2.90 -1.32
N ASN A 49 16.58 -4.05 -1.32
CA ASN A 49 17.65 -4.33 -2.27
C ASN A 49 17.13 -4.32 -3.71
N PHE A 50 16.01 -5.00 -3.96
CA PHE A 50 15.35 -5.01 -5.27
C PHE A 50 14.94 -3.60 -5.72
N CYS A 51 14.33 -2.81 -4.83
CA CYS A 51 13.96 -1.43 -5.14
C CYS A 51 15.17 -0.57 -5.50
N ALA A 52 16.29 -0.72 -4.77
CA ALA A 52 17.51 0.01 -5.05
C ALA A 52 18.14 -0.38 -6.41
N GLU A 53 18.21 -1.69 -6.70
CA GLU A 53 18.73 -2.22 -7.97
C GLU A 53 17.92 -1.71 -9.18
N HIS A 54 16.59 -1.68 -9.05
CA HIS A 54 15.69 -1.30 -10.13
C HIS A 54 15.25 0.17 -10.09
N LYS A 55 15.82 0.99 -9.22
CA LYS A 55 15.49 2.43 -9.07
C LYS A 55 14.00 2.68 -8.83
N ILE A 56 13.38 1.86 -7.99
CA ILE A 56 11.98 2.00 -7.58
C ILE A 56 11.94 2.90 -6.35
N TYR A 57 11.39 4.10 -6.53
CA TYR A 57 11.26 5.08 -5.45
C TYR A 57 9.79 5.50 -5.29
N PRO A 58 9.34 5.78 -4.07
CA PRO A 58 8.01 6.37 -3.86
C PRO A 58 7.99 7.81 -4.40
N GLU A 59 6.86 8.24 -4.99
CA GLU A 59 6.61 9.67 -5.19
C GLU A 59 6.12 10.25 -3.86
N ILE A 60 6.83 11.26 -3.37
CA ILE A 60 6.62 11.82 -2.04
C ILE A 60 6.38 13.33 -2.08
N GLU A 61 5.59 13.81 -1.12
CA GLU A 61 5.55 15.20 -0.70
C GLU A 61 6.31 15.32 0.63
N LEU A 62 7.47 15.96 0.59
CA LEU A 62 8.29 16.19 1.78
C LEU A 62 7.74 17.41 2.54
N ILE A 63 7.41 17.24 3.82
CA ILE A 63 6.77 18.27 4.65
C ILE A 63 7.54 18.49 5.96
N PRO A 64 7.48 19.69 6.55
CA PRO A 64 7.99 19.90 7.89
C PRO A 64 7.01 19.37 8.95
N ILE A 65 7.49 19.08 10.17
CA ILE A 65 6.63 18.52 11.25
C ILE A 65 5.48 19.46 11.63
N GLN A 66 5.66 20.77 11.47
CA GLN A 66 4.62 21.78 11.74
C GLN A 66 3.41 21.65 10.80
N TYR A 67 3.59 21.04 9.62
CA TYR A 67 2.53 20.81 8.64
C TYR A 67 1.77 19.49 8.87
N ALA A 68 2.11 18.70 9.89
CA ALA A 68 1.58 17.35 10.06
C ALA A 68 0.05 17.28 10.16
N ASN A 69 -0.59 18.24 10.84
CA ASN A 69 -2.05 18.27 10.97
C ASN A 69 -2.74 18.52 9.62
N GLU A 70 -2.24 19.48 8.85
CA GLU A 70 -2.80 19.80 7.53
C GLU A 70 -2.56 18.65 6.53
N ALA A 71 -1.42 17.97 6.63
CA ALA A 71 -1.16 16.75 5.88
C ALA A 71 -2.13 15.60 6.23
N LEU A 72 -2.55 15.46 7.49
CA LEU A 72 -3.56 14.47 7.89
C LEU A 72 -4.94 14.80 7.28
N GLU A 73 -5.37 16.06 7.27
CA GLU A 73 -6.63 16.49 6.64
C GLU A 73 -6.63 16.24 5.13
N ARG A 74 -5.49 16.49 4.47
CA ARG A 74 -5.30 16.19 3.05
C ARG A 74 -5.29 14.68 2.78
N LEU A 75 -4.61 13.90 3.62
CA LEU A 75 -4.54 12.44 3.51
C LEU A 75 -5.93 11.79 3.56
N GLU A 76 -6.81 12.25 4.46
CA GLU A 76 -8.19 11.75 4.56
C GLU A 76 -8.97 11.97 3.26
N LYS A 77 -8.74 13.10 2.59
CA LYS A 77 -9.35 13.44 1.29
C LYS A 77 -8.62 12.82 0.09
N SER A 78 -7.59 12.01 0.33
CA SER A 78 -6.68 11.48 -0.70
C SER A 78 -6.00 12.58 -1.54
N ASP A 79 -5.83 13.77 -0.99
CA ASP A 79 -5.20 14.93 -1.61
C ASP A 79 -3.67 14.89 -1.44
N VAL A 80 -3.05 13.87 -2.01
CA VAL A 80 -1.59 13.68 -2.00
C VAL A 80 -1.20 12.77 -3.16
N LYS A 81 -0.04 13.02 -3.77
CA LYS A 81 0.52 12.11 -4.79
C LYS A 81 1.96 11.71 -4.43
N PHE A 82 2.22 10.55 -3.81
CA PHE A 82 1.30 9.53 -3.26
C PHE A 82 1.46 9.34 -1.74
N ARG A 83 2.53 9.91 -1.14
CA ARG A 83 2.85 9.78 0.28
C ARG A 83 3.44 11.07 0.83
N PHE A 84 2.98 11.48 2.01
CA PHE A 84 3.73 12.45 2.81
C PHE A 84 4.93 11.80 3.49
N VAL A 85 6.06 12.50 3.53
CA VAL A 85 7.23 12.16 4.31
C VAL A 85 7.61 13.38 5.14
N ILE A 86 7.83 13.20 6.44
CA ILE A 86 8.18 14.31 7.33
C ILE A 86 9.71 14.44 7.38
N ASP A 87 10.22 15.62 7.06
CA ASP A 87 11.63 15.95 7.26
C ASP A 87 11.90 16.32 8.72
N ILE A 88 12.16 15.31 9.53
CA ILE A 88 12.40 15.50 10.97
C ILE A 88 13.68 16.31 11.22
N ALA A 89 14.74 16.04 10.47
CA ALA A 89 16.06 16.64 10.72
C ALA A 89 16.03 18.17 10.54
N ASN A 90 15.30 18.66 9.55
CA ASN A 90 15.25 20.08 9.22
C ASN A 90 14.10 20.86 9.88
N SER A 91 13.25 20.20 10.68
CA SER A 91 12.02 20.82 11.23
C SER A 91 12.02 21.00 12.75
N LEU A 92 13.11 20.70 13.44
CA LEU A 92 13.21 20.75 14.92
C LEU A 92 13.94 21.98 15.47
N ASN A 93 14.17 23.01 14.64
CA ASN A 93 14.84 24.25 15.03
C ASN A 93 13.85 25.34 15.47
#